data_AF-A0A3D0NQ20-F1
#
_entry.id   AF-A0A3D0NQ20-F1
#
_cell.length_a   1.000
_cell.length_b   1.000
_cell.length_c   1.000
_cell.angle_alpha   90.00
_cell.angle_beta   90.00
_cell.angle_gamma   90.00
#
_symmetry.space_group_name_H-M   'P 1'
#
loop_
_entity.id
_entity.type
_entity.pdbx_description
1 polymer ?
#
loop_
_entity_poly.entity_id
_entity_poly.type
_entity_poly.pdbx_seq_one_letter_code
_entity_poly.pdbx_strand_id
1 'polypeptide(L)'
;MKKKQEDGAEMIYLLENSDGLTETFLLQGLPLLSRQRRDRILRYGSLQDRINGCAAYLLLRYGLWQEYQIRTAPAFIFGEHEKPFLA
;
A
#
# COMPACT_ATOMS: atom_id res chain seq x y z
N MET A 1 33.92 15.27 -7.42
CA MET A 1 33.02 14.50 -8.31
C MET A 1 31.59 14.70 -7.84
N LYS A 2 30.77 15.45 -8.58
CA LYS A 2 29.34 15.63 -8.24
C LYS A 2 28.59 14.42 -8.81
N LYS A 3 27.97 13.60 -7.95
CA LYS A 3 27.05 12.56 -8.40
C LYS A 3 25.88 13.27 -9.08
N LYS A 4 25.69 12.98 -10.36
CA LYS A 4 24.52 13.37 -11.13
C LYS A 4 23.35 12.63 -10.50
N GLN A 5 22.51 13.34 -9.74
CA GLN A 5 21.23 12.83 -9.31
C GLN A 5 20.40 12.79 -10.60
N GLU A 6 20.15 11.60 -11.11
CA GLU A 6 19.20 11.42 -12.20
C GLU A 6 17.82 11.77 -11.61
N ASP A 7 17.18 12.79 -12.18
CA ASP A 7 15.79 13.16 -11.87
C ASP A 7 14.88 12.00 -12.30
N GLY A 8 14.77 10.97 -11.45
CA GLY A 8 13.68 10.02 -11.51
C GLY A 8 12.41 10.78 -11.15
N ALA A 9 11.51 10.96 -12.10
CA ALA A 9 10.22 11.59 -11.83
C ALA A 9 9.53 10.87 -10.67
N GLU A 10 9.22 11.59 -9.60
CA GLU A 10 8.44 11.03 -8.49
C GLU A 10 7.04 10.71 -8.99
N MET A 11 6.66 9.43 -8.89
CA MET A 11 5.35 8.97 -9.35
C MET A 11 4.36 8.96 -8.20
N ILE A 12 3.30 9.76 -8.33
CA ILE A 12 2.22 9.84 -7.35
C ILE A 12 0.99 9.14 -7.94
N TYR A 13 0.56 8.07 -7.26
CA TYR A 13 -0.66 7.36 -7.57
C TYR A 13 -1.78 7.84 -6.65
N LEU A 14 -2.92 8.23 -7.23
CA LEU A 14 -4.10 8.69 -6.50
C LEU A 14 -5.29 7.79 -6.83
N LEU A 15 -6.03 7.40 -5.79
CA LEU A 15 -7.33 6.76 -5.95
C LEU A 15 -8.42 7.82 -5.81
N GLU A 16 -9.05 8.16 -6.91
CA GLU A 16 -10.20 9.06 -6.91
C GLU A 16 -11.45 8.34 -6.43
N ASN A 17 -12.38 9.08 -5.81
CA ASN A 17 -13.70 8.57 -5.37
C ASN A 17 -13.62 7.39 -4.40
N SER A 18 -12.76 7.47 -3.37
CA SER A 18 -12.64 6.43 -2.33
C SER A 18 -13.92 6.21 -1.52
N ASP A 19 -14.84 7.17 -1.50
CA ASP A 19 -16.10 7.10 -0.75
C ASP A 19 -17.06 6.02 -1.29
N GLY A 20 -16.88 5.59 -2.54
CA GLY A 20 -17.67 4.52 -3.15
C GLY A 20 -17.19 3.11 -2.81
N LEU A 21 -16.09 2.97 -2.05
CA LEU A 21 -15.56 1.66 -1.67
C LEU A 21 -16.43 1.01 -0.60
N THR A 22 -16.74 -0.27 -0.80
CA THR A 22 -17.68 -1.03 0.03
C THR A 22 -17.00 -2.14 0.82
N GLU A 23 -17.75 -2.80 1.71
CA GLU A 23 -17.28 -4.03 2.35
C GLU A 23 -16.93 -5.13 1.33
N THR A 24 -17.65 -5.21 0.20
CA THR A 24 -17.32 -6.12 -0.90
C THR A 24 -15.91 -5.88 -1.43
N PHE A 25 -15.51 -4.61 -1.61
CA PHE A 25 -14.14 -4.26 -2.00
C PHE A 25 -13.12 -4.76 -0.97
N LEU A 26 -13.39 -4.57 0.32
CA LEU A 26 -12.52 -5.07 1.39
C LEU A 26 -12.38 -6.59 1.32
N LEU A 27 -13.48 -7.33 1.22
CA LEU A 27 -13.47 -8.80 1.19
C LEU A 27 -12.69 -9.35 -0.02
N GLN A 28 -12.83 -8.72 -1.17
CA GLN A 28 -12.06 -9.07 -2.38
C GLN A 28 -10.59 -8.66 -2.29
N GLY A 29 -10.29 -7.56 -1.58
CA GLY A 29 -8.95 -7.04 -1.41
C GLY A 29 -8.11 -7.82 -0.40
N LEU A 30 -8.69 -8.27 0.73
CA LEU A 30 -7.96 -8.94 1.82
C LEU A 30 -7.03 -10.10 1.39
N PRO A 31 -7.40 -10.98 0.44
CA PRO A 31 -6.51 -12.03 -0.07
C PRO A 31 -5.25 -11.51 -0.78
N LEU A 32 -5.29 -10.28 -1.32
CA LEU A 32 -4.20 -9.64 -2.04
C LEU A 32 -3.19 -8.94 -1.11
N LEU A 33 -3.45 -8.91 0.20
CA LEU A 33 -2.57 -8.31 1.19
C LEU A 33 -1.54 -9.32 1.70
N SER A 34 -0.35 -8.82 2.06
CA SER A 34 0.56 -9.60 2.89
C SER A 34 -0.11 -9.95 4.21
N ARG A 35 0.25 -11.08 4.80
CA ARG A 35 -0.34 -11.53 6.08
C ARG A 35 -0.23 -10.44 7.16
N GLN A 36 0.95 -9.84 7.29
CA GLN A 36 1.21 -8.73 8.21
C GLN A 36 0.24 -7.56 7.99
N ARG A 37 -0.01 -7.16 6.74
CA ARG A 37 -0.92 -6.05 6.45
C ARG A 37 -2.38 -6.40 6.72
N ARG A 38 -2.79 -7.61 6.33
CA ARG A 38 -4.13 -8.14 6.58
C ARG A 38 -4.45 -8.13 8.07
N ASP A 39 -3.55 -8.67 8.89
CA ASP A 39 -3.71 -8.73 10.34
C ASP A 39 -3.79 -7.32 10.96
N ARG A 40 -3.03 -6.34 10.45
CA ARG A 40 -3.13 -4.95 10.91
C ARG A 40 -4.47 -4.31 10.57
N ILE A 41 -4.96 -4.49 9.35
CA ILE A 41 -6.21 -3.90 8.89
C ILE A 41 -7.40 -4.47 9.67
N LEU A 42 -7.44 -5.78 9.88
CA LEU A 42 -8.54 -6.42 10.59
C LEU A 42 -8.68 -5.98 12.06
N ARG A 43 -7.64 -5.36 12.65
CA ARG A 43 -7.69 -4.78 14.00
C ARG A 43 -8.37 -3.41 14.08
N TYR A 44 -8.57 -2.71 12.96
CA TYR A 44 -9.28 -1.43 13.00
C TYR A 44 -10.74 -1.62 13.42
N GLY A 45 -11.27 -0.74 14.26
CA GLY A 45 -12.67 -0.82 14.71
C GLY A 45 -13.67 -0.42 13.62
N SER A 46 -13.34 0.61 12.84
CA SER A 46 -14.20 1.14 11.77
C SER A 46 -14.03 0.38 10.46
N LEU A 47 -15.14 0.09 9.77
CA LEU A 47 -15.12 -0.46 8.42
C LEU A 47 -14.39 0.47 7.45
N GLN A 48 -14.58 1.79 7.57
CA GLN A 48 -13.96 2.77 6.68
C GLN A 48 -12.43 2.74 6.80
N ASP A 49 -11.89 2.63 8.02
CA ASP A 49 -10.44 2.53 8.23
C ASP A 49 -9.87 1.24 7.63
N ARG A 50 -10.64 0.15 7.69
CA ARG A 50 -10.26 -1.12 7.06
C ARG A 50 -10.19 -0.98 5.54
N ILE A 51 -11.22 -0.37 4.95
CA ILE A 51 -11.32 -0.11 3.51
C ILE A 51 -10.16 0.80 3.06
N ASN A 52 -9.95 1.95 3.72
CA ASN A 52 -8.88 2.88 3.42
C ASN A 52 -7.50 2.20 3.55
N GLY A 53 -7.31 1.43 4.62
CA GLY A 53 -6.07 0.69 4.84
C GLY A 53 -5.80 -0.36 3.77
N CYS A 54 -6.85 -1.01 3.25
CA CYS A 54 -6.78 -1.98 2.15
C CYS A 54 -6.48 -1.28 0.83
N ALA A 55 -7.22 -0.23 0.49
CA ALA A 55 -7.06 0.56 -0.72
C ALA A 55 -5.64 1.14 -0.84
N ALA A 56 -5.13 1.76 0.22
CA ALA A 56 -3.78 2.32 0.25
C ALA A 56 -2.69 1.26 -0.02
N TYR A 57 -2.86 0.05 0.51
CA TYR A 57 -1.90 -1.03 0.28
C TYR A 57 -1.98 -1.58 -1.15
N LEU A 58 -3.19 -1.71 -1.71
CA LEU A 58 -3.36 -2.12 -3.11
C LEU A 58 -2.80 -1.07 -4.08
N LEU A 59 -2.96 0.22 -3.77
CA LEU A 59 -2.39 1.31 -4.54
C LEU A 59 -0.85 1.28 -4.51
N LEU A 60 -0.26 0.99 -3.33
CA LEU A 60 1.18 0.75 -3.23
C LEU A 60 1.63 -0.43 -4.09
N ARG A 61 0.93 -1.57 -4.03
CA ARG A 61 1.26 -2.73 -4.89
C ARG A 61 1.17 -2.39 -6.37
N TYR A 62 0.17 -1.62 -6.76
CA TYR A 62 0.03 -1.16 -8.13
C TYR A 62 1.23 -0.31 -8.55
N GLY A 63 1.60 0.71 -7.78
CA GLY A 63 2.78 1.52 -8.06
C GLY A 63 4.08 0.71 -8.10
N LEU A 64 4.28 -0.22 -7.15
CA LEU A 64 5.45 -1.10 -7.16
C LEU A 64 5.52 -2.00 -8.39
N TRP A 65 4.38 -2.45 -8.88
CA TRP A 65 4.33 -3.20 -10.12
C TRP A 65 4.64 -2.32 -11.33
N GLN A 66 4.02 -1.14 -11.44
CA GLN A 66 4.24 -0.24 -12.58
C GLN A 66 5.70 0.21 -12.67
N GLU A 67 6.27 0.68 -11.55
CA GLU A 67 7.59 1.32 -11.55
C GLU A 67 8.76 0.33 -11.42
N TYR A 68 8.55 -0.80 -10.72
CA TYR A 68 9.65 -1.71 -10.37
C TYR A 68 9.40 -3.17 -10.77
N GLN A 69 8.27 -3.48 -11.42
CA GLN A 69 7.87 -4.85 -11.78
C GLN A 69 7.77 -5.83 -10.59
N ILE A 70 7.64 -5.31 -9.37
CA ILE A 70 7.49 -6.11 -8.15
C ILE A 70 6.05 -6.60 -8.06
N ARG A 71 5.84 -7.91 -8.21
CA ARG A 71 4.50 -8.54 -8.21
C ARG A 71 4.10 -9.12 -6.87
N THR A 72 5.08 -9.42 -6.01
CA THR A 72 4.86 -10.00 -4.69
C THR A 72 4.16 -9.00 -3.77
N ALA A 73 3.44 -9.48 -2.77
CA ALA A 73 2.83 -8.63 -1.76
C ALA A 73 3.92 -8.24 -0.74
N PRO A 74 4.32 -6.96 -0.64
CA PRO A 74 5.41 -6.55 0.24
C PRO A 74 5.05 -6.71 1.73
N ALA A 75 6.01 -7.19 2.51
CA ALA A 75 5.97 -7.01 3.95
C ALA A 75 6.63 -5.67 4.32
N PHE A 76 6.23 -5.10 5.44
CA PHE A 76 6.86 -3.90 5.96
C PHE A 76 7.82 -4.23 7.09
N ILE A 77 8.99 -3.61 7.04
CA ILE A 77 9.88 -3.45 8.20
C ILE A 77 9.72 -2.02 8.74
N PHE A 78 9.92 -1.85 10.03
CA PHE A 78 9.72 -0.57 10.71
C PHE A 78 11.03 -0.11 11.34
N GLY A 79 11.47 1.11 11.03
CA GLY A 79 12.67 1.72 11.62
C GLY A 79 12.40 2.35 13.00
N GLU A 80 13.39 3.09 13.52
CA GLU A 80 13.36 3.72 14.86
C GLU A 80 12.15 4.65 15.11
N HIS A 81 11.50 5.15 14.06
CA HIS A 81 10.33 6.04 14.15
C HIS A 81 9.06 5.44 13.54
N GLU A 82 8.94 4.11 13.49
CA GLU A 82 7.79 3.40 12.92
C GLU A 82 7.48 3.72 11.45
N LYS A 83 8.42 4.38 10.75
CA LYS A 83 8.30 4.61 9.31
C LYS A 83 8.41 3.26 8.60
N PRO A 84 7.43 2.88 7.77
CA PRO A 84 7.48 1.62 7.04
C PRO A 84 8.49 1.69 5.90
N PHE A 85 9.27 0.61 5.75
CA PHE A 85 10.09 0.32 4.58
C PHE A 85 9.66 -1.01 3.99
N LEU A 86 9.94 -1.21 2.70
CA LEU A 86 9.73 -2.49 2.04
C LEU A 86 10.82 -3.47 2.50
N ALA A 87 10.40 -4.68 2.90
CA ALA A 87 11.29 -5.80 3.19
C ALA A 87 11.93 -6.37 1.92
#